data_AF-A0A6B3HTL9-F1
#
_entry.id   AF-A0A6B3HTL9-F1
#
_cell.length_a   1.000
_cell.length_b   1.000
_cell.length_c   1.000
_cell.angle_alpha   90.00
_cell.angle_beta   90.00
_cell.angle_gamma   90.00
#
_symmetry.space_group_name_H-M   'P 1'
#
loop_
_entity.id
_entity.type
_entity.pdbx_description
1 polymer ?
#
loop_
_entity_poly.entity_id
_entity_poly.type
_entity_poly.pdbx_seq_one_letter_code
_entity_poly.pdbx_strand_id
1 'polypeptide(L)'
;TYRPYAEERAVRVPNADGVERGLGLGGEIAFTVDGDEHTLQVAVEPDGSLWAVFADATSGNGSYRFRFLRPGAPAGDGSVHIDFNRALLPPCAFADHFICPFPPPGNSLTVPVPAGERNRLDA
;
A
#
# COMPACT_ATOMS: atom_id res chain seq x y z
N THR A 1 10.56 6.51 7.68
CA THR A 1 11.72 5.61 7.87
C THR A 1 11.32 4.19 7.56
N TYR A 2 12.11 3.50 6.75
CA TYR A 2 11.94 2.07 6.50
C TYR A 2 12.56 1.24 7.63
N ARG A 3 11.79 0.28 8.12
CA ARG A 3 12.17 -0.69 9.15
C ARG A 3 12.07 -2.09 8.51
N PRO A 4 13.19 -2.68 8.05
CA PRO A 4 13.16 -4.00 7.44
C PRO A 4 12.77 -5.06 8.47
N TYR A 5 12.06 -6.10 8.03
CA TYR A 5 11.86 -7.30 8.84
C TYR A 5 13.14 -8.12 8.86
N ALA A 6 13.43 -8.74 10.01
CA ALA A 6 14.62 -9.57 10.20
C ALA A 6 14.55 -10.89 9.41
N GLU A 7 13.34 -11.36 9.14
CA GLU A 7 13.06 -12.62 8.45
C GLU A 7 11.99 -12.39 7.38
N GLU A 8 11.92 -13.30 6.41
CA GLU A 8 10.86 -13.30 5.41
C GLU A 8 9.49 -13.43 6.09
N ARG A 9 8.60 -12.49 5.79
CA ARG A 9 7.24 -12.49 6.32
C ARG A 9 6.25 -12.57 5.18
N ALA A 10 5.29 -13.48 5.28
CA ALA A 10 4.14 -13.51 4.39
C ALA A 10 2.85 -13.46 5.20
N VAL A 11 1.88 -12.66 4.74
CA VAL A 11 0.54 -12.62 5.31
C VAL A 11 -0.47 -13.12 4.29
N ARG A 12 -1.53 -13.77 4.77
CA ARG A 12 -2.65 -14.18 3.91
C ARG A 12 -3.60 -13.00 3.80
N VAL A 13 -3.89 -12.58 2.57
CA VAL A 13 -4.84 -11.50 2.28
C VAL A 13 -5.83 -11.97 1.22
N PRO A 14 -7.08 -11.49 1.27
CA PRO A 14 -8.01 -11.70 0.17
C PRO A 14 -7.50 -10.98 -1.08
N ASN A 15 -7.71 -11.59 -2.25
CA ASN A 15 -7.49 -10.92 -3.52
C ASN A 15 -8.83 -10.56 -4.17
N ALA A 16 -8.77 -9.81 -5.27
CA ALA A 16 -9.95 -9.30 -5.98
C ALA A 16 -10.95 -10.38 -6.42
N ASP A 17 -10.49 -11.62 -6.60
CA ASP A 17 -11.33 -12.79 -6.94
C ASP A 17 -11.95 -13.50 -5.72
N GLY A 18 -11.75 -12.95 -4.52
CA GLY A 18 -12.26 -13.51 -3.26
C GLY A 18 -11.42 -14.64 -2.68
N VAL A 19 -10.30 -15.01 -3.31
CA VAL A 19 -9.43 -16.09 -2.85
C VAL A 19 -8.23 -15.52 -2.10
N GLU A 20 -7.96 -16.06 -0.91
CA GLU A 20 -6.81 -15.64 -0.12
C GLU A 20 -5.49 -16.19 -0.67
N ARG A 21 -4.49 -15.32 -0.74
CA ARG A 21 -3.12 -15.67 -1.18
C ARG A 21 -2.09 -15.07 -0.24
N GLY A 22 -0.88 -15.62 -0.29
CA GLY A 22 0.25 -15.06 0.44
C GLY A 22 0.74 -13.78 -0.22
N LEU A 23 0.91 -12.72 0.58
CA LEU A 23 1.59 -11.49 0.22
C LEU A 23 2.89 -11.41 1.02
N GLY A 24 4.03 -11.47 0.31
CA GLY A 24 5.35 -11.31 0.90
C GLY A 24 5.59 -9.85 1.29
N LEU A 25 6.14 -9.64 2.48
CA LEU A 25 6.45 -8.34 3.06
C LEU A 25 7.90 -8.33 3.54
N GLY A 26 8.62 -7.26 3.22
CA GLY A 26 10.03 -7.09 3.58
C GLY A 26 10.29 -6.09 4.71
N GLY A 27 9.28 -5.30 5.09
CA GLY A 27 9.38 -4.35 6.19
C GLY A 27 8.15 -3.46 6.32
N GLU A 28 8.31 -2.39 7.09
CA GLU A 28 7.33 -1.33 7.22
C GLU A 28 7.96 0.05 7.01
N ILE A 29 7.19 0.99 6.46
CA ILE A 29 7.57 2.39 6.46
C ILE A 29 6.80 3.08 7.59
N ALA A 30 7.54 3.58 8.58
CA ALA A 30 7.00 4.41 9.65
C ALA A 30 7.04 5.89 9.25
N PHE A 31 5.96 6.61 9.50
CA PHE A 31 5.83 8.05 9.23
C PHE A 31 4.86 8.67 10.24
N THR A 32 4.87 10.00 10.33
CA THR A 32 4.03 10.73 11.28
C THR A 32 3.03 11.59 10.52
N VAL A 33 1.77 11.58 10.97
CA VAL A 33 0.75 12.54 10.54
C VAL A 33 0.13 13.14 11.78
N ASP A 34 0.05 14.47 11.84
CA ASP A 34 -0.53 15.21 12.98
C ASP A 34 0.03 14.84 14.37
N GLY A 35 1.27 14.34 14.42
CA GLY A 35 1.95 13.91 15.64
C GLY A 35 1.80 12.42 15.97
N ASP A 36 0.93 11.69 15.28
CA ASP A 36 0.72 10.26 15.47
C ASP A 36 1.60 9.43 14.52
N GLU A 37 2.24 8.38 15.04
CA GLU A 37 2.99 7.43 14.22
C GLU A 37 2.03 6.47 13.51
N HIS A 38 2.23 6.33 12.20
CA HIS A 38 1.56 5.38 11.34
C HIS A 38 2.61 4.50 10.65
N THR A 39 2.19 3.30 10.26
CA THR A 39 3.03 2.38 9.51
C THR A 39 2.33 1.88 8.26
N LEU A 40 3.11 1.60 7.22
CA LEU A 40 2.69 0.86 6.03
C LEU A 40 3.63 -0.32 5.83
N GLN A 41 3.10 -1.53 5.93
CA GLN A 41 3.80 -2.75 5.56
C GLN A 41 4.00 -2.80 4.05
N VAL A 42 5.20 -3.15 3.62
CA VAL A 42 5.61 -3.11 2.21
C VAL A 42 6.26 -4.41 1.77
N ALA A 43 6.02 -4.78 0.51
CA ALA A 43 6.87 -5.71 -0.20
C ALA A 43 8.12 -4.98 -0.72
N VAL A 44 9.20 -5.72 -0.92
CA VAL A 44 10.43 -5.23 -1.58
C VAL A 44 10.45 -5.83 -2.98
N GLU A 45 10.50 -4.99 -4.00
CA GLU A 45 10.62 -5.40 -5.40
C GLU A 45 12.08 -5.79 -5.72
N PRO A 46 12.36 -6.53 -6.82
CA PRO A 46 13.71 -7.02 -7.15
C PRO A 46 14.78 -5.93 -7.28
N ASP A 47 14.40 -4.70 -7.59
CA ASP A 47 15.29 -3.53 -7.68
C ASP A 47 15.50 -2.81 -6.34
N GLY A 48 14.93 -3.35 -5.25
CA GLY A 48 14.97 -2.77 -3.91
C GLY A 48 13.93 -1.68 -3.65
N SER A 49 13.13 -1.29 -4.66
CA SER A 49 12.00 -0.39 -4.44
C SER A 49 10.90 -1.06 -3.62
N LEU A 50 9.99 -0.25 -3.09
CA LEU A 50 8.97 -0.71 -2.17
C LEU A 50 7.61 -0.69 -2.83
N TRP A 51 6.74 -1.62 -2.44
CA TRP A 51 5.35 -1.64 -2.87
C TRP A 51 4.42 -1.81 -1.67
N ALA A 52 3.52 -0.85 -1.49
CA ALA A 52 2.45 -0.90 -0.50
C ALA A 52 1.09 -1.01 -1.19
N VAL A 53 0.26 -1.89 -0.65
CA VAL A 53 -1.19 -1.86 -0.88
C VAL A 53 -1.80 -1.27 0.36
N PHE A 54 -2.54 -0.17 0.22
CA PHE A 54 -3.11 0.54 1.36
C PHE A 54 -4.54 0.99 1.10
N ALA A 55 -5.30 1.10 2.19
CA ALA A 55 -6.54 1.84 2.25
C ALA A 55 -6.40 2.98 3.26
N ASP A 56 -7.31 3.92 3.20
CA ASP A 56 -7.35 5.10 4.05
C ASP A 56 -8.82 5.52 4.29
N ALA A 57 -9.07 6.57 5.08
CA ALA A 57 -10.44 6.99 5.38
C ALA A 57 -11.26 7.51 4.17
N THR A 58 -10.62 7.77 3.02
CA THR A 58 -11.30 8.10 1.75
C THR A 58 -11.61 6.87 0.89
N SER A 59 -11.06 5.71 1.23
CA SER A 59 -11.24 4.47 0.47
C SER A 59 -12.69 3.97 0.53
N GLY A 60 -13.31 3.79 -0.64
CA GLY A 60 -14.74 3.50 -0.77
C GLY A 60 -15.66 4.71 -0.56
N ASN A 61 -15.10 5.88 -0.22
CA ASN A 61 -15.82 7.13 0.03
C ASN A 61 -15.05 8.32 -0.58
N GLY A 62 -15.01 8.38 -1.90
CA GLY A 62 -14.30 9.42 -2.66
C GLY A 62 -13.02 8.94 -3.36
N SER A 63 -12.51 7.75 -3.02
CA SER A 63 -11.56 6.98 -3.82
C SER A 63 -11.95 5.50 -3.89
N TYR A 64 -11.27 4.75 -4.75
CA TYR A 64 -11.42 3.30 -4.85
C TYR A 64 -11.06 2.64 -3.52
N ARG A 65 -11.57 1.42 -3.32
CA ARG A 65 -11.49 0.66 -2.04
C ARG A 65 -10.07 0.45 -1.49
N PHE A 66 -9.04 0.55 -2.32
CA PHE A 66 -7.62 0.59 -1.93
C PHE A 66 -6.78 1.10 -3.09
N ARG A 67 -5.54 1.49 -2.82
CA ARG A 67 -4.60 2.01 -3.83
C ARG A 67 -3.22 1.41 -3.64
N PHE A 68 -2.40 1.52 -4.67
CA PHE A 68 -1.00 1.14 -4.63
C PHE A 68 -0.13 2.37 -4.42
N LEU A 69 0.88 2.23 -3.59
CA LEU A 69 1.98 3.18 -3.45
C LEU A 69 3.27 2.47 -3.86
N ARG A 70 4.12 3.15 -4.62
CA ARG A 70 5.43 2.64 -5.05
C ARG A 70 6.57 3.56 -4.66
N PRO A 71 6.95 3.60 -3.36
CA PRO A 71 8.14 4.34 -2.95
C PRO A 71 9.40 3.75 -3.59
N GLY A 72 10.41 4.60 -3.81
CA GLY A 72 11.73 4.13 -4.23
C GLY A 72 12.45 3.31 -3.16
N ALA A 73 13.61 2.78 -3.50
CA ALA A 73 14.46 2.10 -2.55
C ALA A 73 14.83 3.02 -1.37
N PRO A 74 14.88 2.50 -0.12
CA PRO A 74 15.38 3.26 1.02
C PRO A 74 16.80 3.78 0.77
N ALA A 75 17.08 4.99 1.24
CA ALA A 75 18.44 5.50 1.30
C ALA A 75 19.26 4.70 2.33
N GLY A 76 20.59 4.87 2.31
CA GLY A 76 21.50 4.14 3.19
C GLY A 76 21.28 4.37 4.70
N ASP A 77 20.59 5.45 5.07
CA ASP A 77 20.18 5.77 6.44
C ASP A 77 18.77 5.24 6.80
N GLY A 78 18.12 4.51 5.88
CA GLY A 78 16.77 3.98 6.03
C GLY A 78 15.67 5.02 5.76
N SER A 79 15.99 6.24 5.34
CA SER A 79 14.96 7.21 4.92
C SER A 79 14.31 6.76 3.60
N VAL A 80 13.00 6.98 3.49
CA VAL A 80 12.20 6.71 2.29
C VAL A 80 11.29 7.90 2.06
N HIS A 81 11.25 8.40 0.84
CA HIS A 81 10.27 9.40 0.44
C HIS A 81 8.94 8.71 0.08
N ILE A 82 7.90 9.02 0.85
CA ILE A 82 6.53 8.64 0.52
C ILE A 82 5.82 9.87 -0.06
N ASP A 83 5.28 9.72 -1.27
CA ASP A 83 4.41 10.72 -1.88
C ASP A 83 3.03 10.11 -2.19
N PHE A 84 2.06 10.37 -1.31
CA PHE A 84 0.68 9.93 -1.50
C PHE A 84 -0.02 10.58 -2.70
N ASN A 85 0.51 11.67 -3.27
CA ASN A 85 0.01 12.21 -4.54
C ASN A 85 0.28 11.27 -5.71
N ARG A 86 1.16 10.28 -5.53
CA ARG A 86 1.50 9.25 -6.52
C ARG A 86 0.83 7.92 -6.22
N ALA A 87 -0.19 7.89 -5.35
CA ALA A 87 -1.01 6.70 -5.16
C ALA A 87 -1.79 6.38 -6.45
N LEU A 88 -1.74 5.12 -6.87
CA LEU A 88 -2.28 4.64 -8.15
C LEU A 88 -3.46 3.69 -7.92
N LEU A 89 -4.42 3.69 -8.83
CA LEU A 89 -5.44 2.67 -8.90
C LEU A 89 -4.79 1.33 -9.24
N PRO A 90 -5.18 0.26 -8.53
CA PRO A 90 -4.73 -1.09 -8.88
C PRO A 90 -5.35 -1.52 -10.22
N PRO A 91 -4.70 -2.41 -11.00
CA PRO A 91 -5.28 -2.93 -12.24
C PRO A 91 -6.68 -3.53 -12.09
N CYS A 92 -7.00 -4.12 -10.94
CA CYS A 92 -8.34 -4.63 -10.63
C CYS A 92 -9.43 -3.56 -10.56
N ALA A 93 -9.08 -2.27 -10.47
CA ALA A 93 -10.06 -1.21 -10.63
C ALA A 93 -10.60 -1.19 -12.07
N PHE A 94 -9.78 -1.56 -13.06
CA PHE A 94 -10.09 -1.46 -14.49
C PHE A 94 -10.66 -2.74 -15.08
N ALA A 95 -10.23 -3.92 -14.59
CA ALA A 95 -10.75 -5.20 -15.05
C ALA A 95 -10.71 -6.27 -13.96
N ASP A 96 -11.79 -7.05 -13.85
CA ASP A 96 -11.98 -8.10 -12.84
C ASP A 96 -11.01 -9.28 -12.98
N HIS A 97 -10.34 -9.40 -14.14
CA HIS A 97 -9.36 -10.45 -14.41
C HIS A 97 -8.02 -10.22 -13.71
N PHE A 98 -7.78 -9.02 -13.16
CA PHE A 98 -6.59 -8.75 -12.36
C PHE A 98 -6.81 -9.12 -10.89
N ILE A 99 -6.06 -10.12 -10.41
CA ILE A 99 -6.22 -10.70 -9.07
C ILE A 99 -5.39 -9.93 -8.03
N CYS A 100 -5.63 -8.62 -7.91
CA CYS A 100 -4.89 -7.76 -6.98
C CYS A 100 -5.14 -8.15 -5.51
N PRO A 101 -4.12 -8.15 -4.65
CA PRO A 101 -4.31 -8.33 -3.22
C PRO A 101 -4.96 -7.09 -2.59
N PHE A 102 -5.72 -7.31 -1.53
CA PHE A 102 -6.18 -6.23 -0.66
C PHE A 102 -5.08 -5.79 0.31
N PRO A 103 -5.22 -4.62 0.96
CA PRO A 103 -4.29 -4.17 1.98
C PRO A 103 -4.10 -5.24 3.07
N PRO A 104 -2.85 -5.53 3.48
CA PRO A 104 -2.61 -6.41 4.61
C PRO A 104 -3.15 -5.79 5.91
N PRO A 105 -3.43 -6.61 6.95
CA PRO A 105 -3.87 -6.11 8.25
C PRO A 105 -2.91 -5.03 8.78
N GLY A 106 -3.42 -3.83 9.07
CA GLY A 106 -2.61 -2.67 9.50
C GLY A 106 -2.33 -1.64 8.40
N ASN A 107 -2.47 -1.98 7.11
CA ASN A 107 -2.36 -1.02 6.00
C ASN A 107 -3.68 -0.30 5.66
N SER A 108 -4.61 -0.25 6.61
CA SER A 108 -5.82 0.58 6.51
C SER A 108 -5.66 1.77 7.44
N LEU A 109 -5.24 2.91 6.89
CA LEU A 109 -4.99 4.13 7.64
C LEU A 109 -6.32 4.74 8.08
N THR A 110 -6.37 5.26 9.30
CA THR A 110 -7.53 6.00 9.82
C THR A 110 -7.54 7.46 9.37
N VAL A 111 -6.41 7.95 8.86
CA VAL A 111 -6.26 9.31 8.33
C VAL A 111 -6.76 9.35 6.88
N PRO A 112 -7.48 10.41 6.46
CA PRO A 112 -7.86 10.58 5.06
C PRO A 112 -6.66 10.96 4.18
N VAL A 113 -6.56 10.33 3.00
CA VAL A 113 -5.57 10.66 1.97
C VAL A 113 -6.28 11.20 0.72
N PRO A 114 -6.62 12.51 0.67
CA PRO A 114 -7.39 13.13 -0.42
C PRO A 114 -6.58 13.41 -1.70
N ALA A 115 -5.45 12.72 -1.87
CA ALA A 115 -4.49 12.89 -2.96
C ALA A 115 -4.29 11.59 -3.75
N GLY A 116 -3.66 11.69 -4.93
CA GLY A 116 -3.47 10.56 -5.84
C GLY A 116 -4.71 10.24 -6.68
N GLU A 117 -4.66 9.09 -7.37
CA GLU A 117 -5.81 8.62 -8.15
C GLU A 117 -6.98 8.28 -7.22
N ARG A 118 -8.21 8.57 -7.69
CA ARG A 118 -9.44 8.42 -6.90
C ARG A 118 -10.25 7.25 -7.39
N ASN A 119 -10.96 7.41 -8.49
CA ASN A 119 -11.79 6.40 -9.12
C ASN A 119 -11.56 6.43 -10.62
N ARG A 120 -12.02 5.38 -11.30
CA ARG A 120 -12.24 5.47 -12.74
C ARG A 120 -13.31 6.50 -13.03
N LEU A 121 -13.26 7.08 -14.22
CA LEU A 121 -14.22 8.09 -14.64
C LEU A 121 -15.64 7.53 -14.81
N ASP A 122 -15.78 6.22 -15.00
CA ASP A 122 -17.03 5.50 -15.23
C ASP A 122 -17.48 4.65 -14.03
N ALA A 123 -16.86 4.82 -12.86
CA ALA A 123 -17.17 4.10 -11.62
C ALA A 123 -18.33 4.72 -10.83
#